data_AF-A0A453T8W8-F1
#
_entry.id   AF-A0A453T8W8-F1
#
_cell.length_a   1.000
_cell.length_b   1.000
_cell.length_c   1.000
_cell.angle_alpha   90.00
_cell.angle_beta   90.00
_cell.angle_gamma   90.00
#
_symmetry.space_group_name_H-M   'P 1'
#
loop_
_entity.id
_entity.type
_entity.pdbx_description
1 polymer ?
#
loop_
_entity_poly.entity_id
_entity_poly.type
_entity_poly.pdbx_seq_one_letter_code
_entity_poly.pdbx_strand_id
1 'polypeptide(L)'
;NDGGGITAHASGGCDYSDGKWVKDATTATLYGEDCPFLDPGFRCERNGRNDSSFQQWRWQPRGSCHLPKFNATDMLERSRNGRIVFAGDSIGRNQWESMLCMLASAVPNGSRIYEQSGKPLSRHKGYLSMIFLDYNLSVEYYRAPMLVMVDRILPVASNKGASITRGAIRLDVLPRHATRWAGADVLVLNTGHWWNEHKTIKS
;
A
#
# COMPACT_ATOMS: atom_id res chain seq x y z
N ASN A 1 -26.06 5.72 49.42
CA ASN A 1 -26.13 6.36 48.08
C ASN A 1 -24.80 6.14 47.40
N ASP A 2 -24.70 4.99 46.75
CA ASP A 2 -23.49 4.49 46.10
C ASP A 2 -23.28 5.22 44.77
N GLY A 3 -22.31 6.14 44.74
CA GLY A 3 -21.78 6.74 43.53
C GLY A 3 -20.79 5.80 42.86
N GLY A 4 -21.29 4.67 42.33
CA GLY A 4 -20.52 3.74 41.51
C GLY A 4 -20.17 4.38 40.17
N GLY A 5 -19.02 5.06 40.12
CA GLY A 5 -18.36 5.40 38.87
C GLY A 5 -18.04 4.10 38.14
N ILE A 6 -18.69 3.87 37.02
CA ILE A 6 -18.37 2.79 36.09
C ILE A 6 -16.95 3.04 35.61
N THR A 7 -15.97 2.41 36.26
CA THR A 7 -14.67 2.18 35.66
C THR A 7 -14.94 1.40 34.39
N ALA A 8 -14.85 2.08 33.25
CA ALA A 8 -14.76 1.41 31.97
C ALA A 8 -13.56 0.47 32.06
N HIS A 9 -13.84 -0.82 32.27
CA HIS A 9 -12.89 -1.87 31.98
C HIS A 9 -12.49 -1.66 30.52
N ALA A 10 -11.29 -1.12 30.29
CA ALA A 10 -10.68 -1.09 28.98
C ALA A 10 -10.55 -2.56 28.54
N SER A 11 -11.44 -2.97 27.64
CA SER A 11 -11.38 -4.27 26.97
C SER A 11 -9.97 -4.43 26.39
N GLY A 12 -9.20 -5.37 26.95
CA GLY A 12 -7.76 -5.51 26.77
C GLY A 12 -7.35 -5.91 25.35
N GLY A 13 -7.24 -4.93 24.46
CA GLY A 13 -6.64 -5.04 23.14
C GLY A 13 -5.64 -3.91 22.90
N CYS A 14 -4.70 -4.13 21.99
CA CYS A 14 -3.72 -3.12 21.63
C CYS A 14 -4.27 -2.18 20.54
N ASP A 15 -4.36 -0.90 20.86
CA ASP A 15 -4.53 0.14 19.84
C ASP A 15 -3.16 0.45 19.21
N TYR A 16 -2.92 -0.13 18.04
CA TYR A 16 -1.68 0.08 17.28
C TYR A 16 -1.65 1.45 16.57
N SER A 17 -2.75 2.21 16.56
CA SER A 17 -2.82 3.54 15.96
C SER A 17 -2.46 4.67 16.95
N ASP A 18 -2.50 4.42 18.25
CA ASP A 18 -2.05 5.34 19.29
C ASP A 18 -0.63 5.02 19.78
N GLY A 19 0.29 5.98 19.66
CA GLY A 19 1.70 5.74 19.89
C GLY A 19 2.57 6.97 19.65
N LYS A 20 3.87 6.73 19.51
CA LYS A 20 4.85 7.76 19.17
C LYS A 20 5.97 7.19 18.31
N TRP A 21 6.56 8.05 17.50
CA TRP A 21 7.81 7.75 16.82
C TRP A 21 8.96 7.74 17.82
N VAL A 22 9.76 6.68 17.81
CA VAL A 22 10.98 6.55 18.61
C VAL A 22 12.17 6.25 17.70
N LYS A 23 13.32 6.83 18.02
CA LYS A 23 14.54 6.62 17.26
C LYS A 23 15.11 5.24 17.60
N ASP A 24 15.41 4.44 16.57
CA ASP A 24 15.94 3.09 16.64
C ASP A 24 16.83 2.83 15.41
N ALA A 25 18.12 3.12 15.55
CA ALA A 25 19.06 3.02 14.44
C ALA A 25 19.46 1.57 14.08
N THR A 26 19.12 0.59 14.92
CA THR A 26 19.59 -0.79 14.77
C THR A 26 18.53 -1.73 14.19
N THR A 27 17.24 -1.40 14.35
CA THR A 27 16.15 -2.30 13.95
C THR A 27 15.11 -1.69 13.01
N ALA A 28 15.16 -0.38 12.74
CA ALA A 28 14.15 0.30 11.92
C ALA A 28 14.27 0.00 10.42
N THR A 29 15.48 -0.17 9.88
CA THR A 29 15.67 -0.39 8.44
C THR A 29 15.41 -1.86 8.07
N LEU A 30 14.34 -2.12 7.33
CA LEU A 30 13.95 -3.47 6.89
C LEU A 30 14.49 -3.83 5.50
N TYR A 31 14.83 -2.82 4.68
CA TYR A 31 15.45 -2.97 3.37
C TYR A 31 16.16 -1.66 2.98
N GLY A 32 17.15 -1.76 2.09
CA GLY A 32 17.86 -0.60 1.53
C GLY A 32 17.47 -0.28 0.09
N GLU A 33 18.11 0.74 -0.49
CA GLU A 33 17.88 1.16 -1.89
C GLU A 33 18.43 0.18 -2.94
N ASP A 34 19.09 -0.90 -2.51
CA ASP A 34 19.51 -2.03 -3.35
C ASP A 34 18.34 -2.95 -3.74
N CYS A 35 17.18 -2.80 -3.10
CA CYS A 35 15.99 -3.57 -3.47
C CYS A 35 15.63 -3.36 -4.96
N PRO A 36 15.53 -4.44 -5.76
CA PRO A 36 15.26 -4.31 -7.21
C PRO A 36 13.84 -3.85 -7.52
N PHE A 37 12.92 -3.95 -6.56
CA PHE A 37 11.51 -3.57 -6.72
C PHE A 37 11.22 -2.12 -6.35
N LEU A 38 12.19 -1.43 -5.75
CA LEU A 38 12.05 -0.03 -5.36
C LEU A 38 12.12 0.87 -6.59
N ASP A 39 11.07 1.64 -6.83
CA ASP A 39 11.02 2.60 -7.94
C ASP A 39 12.20 3.59 -7.81
N PRO A 40 12.90 3.91 -8.92
CA PRO A 40 14.05 4.83 -8.89
C PRO A 40 13.76 6.19 -8.24
N GLY A 41 12.53 6.68 -8.29
CA GLY A 41 12.11 7.93 -7.66
C GLY A 41 12.08 7.88 -6.13
N PHE A 42 12.06 6.69 -5.52
CA PHE A 42 12.11 6.50 -4.07
C PHE A 42 13.50 6.15 -3.54
N ARG A 43 14.53 6.18 -4.40
CA ARG A 43 15.94 6.04 -4.01
C ARG A 43 16.48 7.38 -3.52
N CYS A 44 15.94 7.87 -2.41
CA CYS A 44 16.21 9.18 -1.83
C CYS A 44 17.70 9.51 -1.72
N GLU A 45 18.53 8.61 -1.19
CA GLU A 45 19.96 8.82 -1.01
C GLU A 45 20.68 8.88 -2.36
N ARG A 46 20.40 7.93 -3.26
CA ARG A 46 20.94 7.96 -4.64
C ARG A 46 20.45 9.16 -5.45
N ASN A 47 19.30 9.72 -5.10
CA ASN A 47 18.73 10.93 -5.70
C ASN A 47 19.19 12.21 -5.00
N GLY A 48 20.22 12.15 -4.14
CA GLY A 48 20.92 13.31 -3.60
C GLY A 48 20.47 13.76 -2.20
N ARG A 49 19.66 12.98 -1.48
CA ARG A 49 19.39 13.23 -0.07
C ARG A 49 20.61 12.85 0.78
N ASN A 50 21.13 13.81 1.54
CA ASN A 50 22.37 13.63 2.31
C ASN A 50 22.14 13.12 3.76
N ASP A 51 20.91 13.19 4.28
CA ASP A 51 20.57 12.68 5.62
C ASP A 51 19.87 11.32 5.55
N SER A 52 20.31 10.36 6.38
CA SER A 52 19.70 9.03 6.51
C SER A 52 18.86 8.85 7.79
N SER A 53 18.77 9.90 8.62
CA SER A 53 18.12 9.84 9.93
C SER A 53 16.63 9.46 9.86
N PHE A 54 15.98 9.71 8.73
CA PHE A 54 14.58 9.35 8.50
C PHE A 54 14.33 7.83 8.49
N GLN A 55 15.35 7.01 8.20
CA GLN A 55 15.26 5.55 8.22
C GLN A 55 15.37 4.96 9.64
N GLN A 56 15.79 5.76 10.61
CA GLN A 56 16.08 5.32 11.98
C GLN A 56 14.89 5.49 12.92
N TRP A 57 13.67 5.52 12.40
CA TRP A 57 12.46 5.73 13.21
C TRP A 57 11.56 4.51 13.15
N ARG A 58 11.06 4.09 14.32
CA ARG A 58 10.02 3.08 14.43
C ARG A 58 8.82 3.60 15.21
N TRP A 59 7.65 3.07 14.90
CA TRP A 59 6.43 3.34 15.65
C TRP A 59 6.41 2.54 16.95
N GLN A 60 6.10 3.18 18.08
CA GLN A 60 5.92 2.54 19.38
C GLN A 60 4.48 2.77 19.85
N PRO A 61 3.62 1.73 19.86
CA PRO A 61 2.28 1.81 20.44
C PRO A 61 2.34 2.20 21.92
N ARG A 62 1.29 2.88 22.41
CA ARG A 62 1.15 3.23 23.83
C ARG A 62 0.88 2.00 24.71
N GLY A 63 1.08 2.17 26.01
CA GLY A 63 0.80 1.14 27.02
C GLY A 63 1.79 -0.04 26.96
N SER A 64 1.31 -1.24 27.28
CA SER A 64 2.08 -2.49 27.27
C SER A 64 2.11 -3.17 25.88
N CYS A 65 1.73 -2.45 24.83
CA CYS A 65 1.64 -2.97 23.47
C CYS A 65 2.98 -2.87 22.75
N HIS A 66 3.35 -3.95 22.08
CA HIS A 66 4.61 -4.08 21.36
C HIS A 66 4.34 -4.50 19.92
N LEU A 67 5.01 -3.86 18.97
CA LEU A 67 5.07 -4.35 17.60
C LEU A 67 6.18 -5.40 17.52
N PRO A 68 5.89 -6.63 17.11
CA PRO A 68 6.93 -7.63 16.91
C PRO A 68 7.90 -7.17 15.82
N LYS A 69 9.17 -7.54 15.96
CA LYS A 69 10.16 -7.31 14.90
C LYS A 69 9.69 -8.07 13.65
N PHE A 70 9.70 -7.38 12.51
CA PHE A 70 9.32 -8.00 11.25
C PHE A 70 10.27 -9.15 10.90
N ASN A 71 9.70 -10.30 10.53
CA ASN A 71 10.42 -11.47 10.05
C ASN A 71 9.85 -11.86 8.68
N ALA A 72 10.64 -11.63 7.63
CA ALA A 72 10.24 -11.87 6.25
C ALA A 72 9.91 -13.35 5.99
N THR A 73 10.68 -14.29 6.55
CA THR A 73 10.43 -15.73 6.39
C THR A 73 9.12 -16.14 7.04
N ASP A 74 8.86 -15.69 8.28
CA ASP A 74 7.59 -15.99 8.97
C ASP A 74 6.39 -15.43 8.20
N MET A 75 6.48 -14.18 7.70
CA MET A 75 5.42 -13.59 6.88
C MET A 75 5.18 -14.36 5.58
N LEU A 76 6.24 -14.76 4.88
CA LEU A 76 6.15 -15.55 3.65
C LEU A 76 5.52 -16.93 3.90
N GLU A 77 5.91 -17.63 4.97
CA GLU A 77 5.34 -18.93 5.32
C GLU A 77 3.86 -18.84 5.69
N ARG A 78 3.46 -17.84 6.49
CA ARG A 78 2.05 -17.60 6.82
C ARG A 78 1.20 -17.27 5.62
N SER A 79 1.81 -16.68 4.59
CA SER A 79 1.14 -16.26 3.36
C SER A 79 1.27 -17.29 2.23
N ARG A 80 1.84 -18.47 2.50
CA ARG A 80 2.08 -19.52 1.51
C ARG A 80 0.77 -19.96 0.86
N ASN A 81 0.82 -20.20 -0.46
CA ASN A 81 -0.36 -20.54 -1.28
C ASN A 81 -1.45 -19.46 -1.29
N GLY A 82 -1.12 -18.23 -0.89
CA GLY A 82 -2.08 -17.14 -0.74
C GLY A 82 -1.90 -16.01 -1.75
N ARG A 83 -2.80 -15.04 -1.65
CA ARG A 83 -2.84 -13.81 -2.45
C ARG A 83 -2.99 -12.61 -1.53
N ILE A 84 -2.01 -11.71 -1.57
CA ILE A 84 -2.06 -10.41 -0.90
C ILE A 84 -2.34 -9.36 -1.98
N VAL A 85 -3.50 -8.71 -1.91
CA VAL A 85 -3.94 -7.74 -2.91
C VAL A 85 -3.97 -6.34 -2.31
N PHE A 86 -3.28 -5.41 -2.95
CA PHE A 86 -3.39 -3.97 -2.70
C PHE A 86 -4.26 -3.36 -3.80
N ALA A 87 -5.31 -2.63 -3.42
CA ALA A 87 -6.10 -1.86 -4.37
C ALA A 87 -6.25 -0.42 -3.88
N GLY A 88 -5.89 0.54 -4.73
CA GLY A 88 -5.94 1.94 -4.31
C GLY A 88 -5.20 2.92 -5.18
N ASP A 89 -4.75 4.00 -4.55
CA ASP A 89 -4.01 5.09 -5.18
C ASP A 89 -2.49 4.88 -5.14
N SER A 90 -1.75 5.92 -5.54
CA SER A 90 -0.28 5.87 -5.58
C SER A 90 0.37 5.65 -4.21
N ILE A 91 -0.31 5.95 -3.10
CA ILE A 91 0.23 5.68 -1.76
C ILE A 91 0.14 4.19 -1.43
N GLY A 92 -0.96 3.52 -1.80
CA GLY A 92 -1.07 2.06 -1.71
C GLY A 92 -0.04 1.35 -2.58
N ARG A 93 0.27 1.91 -3.77
CA ARG A 93 1.36 1.43 -4.62
C ARG A 93 2.73 1.47 -3.92
N ASN A 94 3.01 2.53 -3.15
CA ASN A 94 4.25 2.67 -2.39
C ASN A 94 4.33 1.64 -1.26
N GLN A 95 3.22 1.42 -0.54
CA GLN A 95 3.14 0.41 0.51
C GLN A 95 3.36 -1.00 -0.07
N TRP A 96 2.83 -1.28 -1.26
CA TRP A 96 3.11 -2.52 -1.98
C TRP A 96 4.60 -2.69 -2.31
N GLU A 97 5.32 -1.66 -2.79
CA GLU A 97 6.78 -1.78 -3.03
C GLU A 97 7.54 -2.07 -1.76
N SER A 98 7.17 -1.37 -0.68
CA SER A 98 7.75 -1.57 0.63
C SER A 98 7.60 -3.03 1.07
N MET A 99 6.40 -3.60 0.92
CA MET A 99 6.14 -5.02 1.20
C MET A 99 7.01 -5.95 0.35
N LEU A 100 7.12 -5.70 -0.96
CA LEU A 100 7.98 -6.52 -1.82
C LEU A 100 9.44 -6.50 -1.36
N CYS A 101 9.98 -5.33 -1.05
CA CYS A 101 11.36 -5.20 -0.60
C CYS A 101 11.58 -5.86 0.77
N MET A 102 10.63 -5.72 1.69
CA MET A 102 10.67 -6.39 2.99
C MET A 102 10.70 -7.92 2.83
N LEU A 103 9.80 -8.49 2.01
CA LEU A 103 9.72 -9.92 1.79
C LEU A 103 10.92 -10.48 1.02
N ALA A 104 11.44 -9.73 0.04
CA ALA A 104 12.57 -10.15 -0.78
C ALA A 104 13.84 -10.40 0.02
N SER A 105 13.99 -9.79 1.20
CA SER A 105 15.11 -10.02 2.11
C SER A 105 15.28 -11.49 2.54
N ALA A 106 14.19 -12.28 2.52
CA ALA A 106 14.20 -13.70 2.84
C ALA A 106 14.30 -14.63 1.62
N VAL A 107 14.51 -14.10 0.42
CA VAL A 107 14.63 -14.89 -0.83
C VAL A 107 16.03 -14.67 -1.42
N PRO A 108 16.99 -15.57 -1.15
CA PRO A 108 18.38 -15.40 -1.56
C PRO A 108 18.56 -15.33 -3.09
N ASN A 109 17.70 -16.04 -3.82
CA ASN A 109 17.71 -16.05 -5.28
C ASN A 109 16.58 -15.18 -5.83
N GLY A 110 16.91 -13.93 -6.16
CA GLY A 110 15.95 -12.96 -6.72
C GLY A 110 15.23 -13.45 -7.99
N SER A 111 15.77 -14.42 -8.74
CA SER A 111 15.08 -15.02 -9.90
C SER A 111 13.84 -15.86 -9.53
N ARG A 112 13.67 -16.18 -8.24
CA ARG A 112 12.46 -16.80 -7.68
C ARG A 112 11.36 -15.78 -7.39
N ILE A 113 11.64 -14.49 -7.60
CA ILE A 113 10.65 -13.41 -7.55
C ILE A 113 10.51 -12.83 -8.95
N TYR A 114 9.30 -12.85 -9.51
CA TYR A 114 9.06 -12.33 -10.85
C TYR A 114 7.68 -11.71 -11.00
N GLU A 115 7.54 -10.79 -11.95
CA GLU A 115 6.25 -10.23 -12.30
C GLU A 115 5.52 -11.21 -13.22
N GLN A 116 4.28 -11.57 -12.88
CA GLN A 116 3.51 -12.63 -13.54
C GLN A 116 3.29 -12.38 -15.05
N SER A 117 3.13 -11.13 -15.48
CA SER A 117 2.99 -10.80 -16.91
C SER A 117 4.32 -10.73 -17.65
N GLY A 118 5.45 -10.94 -16.97
CA GLY A 118 6.81 -10.89 -17.52
C GLY A 118 7.24 -9.48 -17.93
N LYS A 119 6.49 -8.45 -17.52
CA LYS A 119 6.75 -7.08 -17.98
C LYS A 119 7.48 -6.28 -16.89
N PRO A 120 8.32 -5.30 -17.27
CA PRO A 120 9.00 -4.45 -16.29
C PRO A 120 8.01 -3.74 -15.36
N LEU A 121 8.38 -3.60 -14.09
CA LEU A 121 7.66 -2.76 -13.13
C LEU A 121 7.67 -1.31 -13.63
N SER A 122 6.54 -0.83 -14.14
CA SER A 122 6.41 0.53 -14.64
C SER A 122 5.23 1.25 -14.00
N ARG A 123 5.40 2.56 -13.80
CA ARG A 123 4.46 3.45 -13.08
C ARG A 123 3.05 3.51 -13.70
N HIS A 124 2.90 3.09 -14.96
CA HIS A 124 1.66 3.30 -15.73
C HIS A 124 0.78 2.05 -15.87
N LYS A 125 1.21 0.87 -15.42
CA LYS A 125 0.35 -0.31 -15.49
C LYS A 125 -0.72 -0.26 -14.39
N GLY A 126 -1.96 -0.45 -14.80
CA GLY A 126 -3.10 -0.48 -13.88
C GLY A 126 -3.16 -1.73 -12.98
N TYR A 127 -2.30 -2.72 -13.24
CA TYR A 127 -2.21 -3.96 -12.48
C TYR A 127 -0.78 -4.51 -12.52
N LEU A 128 -0.28 -5.00 -11.39
CA LEU A 128 1.02 -5.66 -11.22
C LEU A 128 0.85 -6.86 -10.28
N SER A 129 1.50 -7.98 -10.58
CA SER A 129 1.46 -9.19 -9.75
C SER A 129 2.86 -9.76 -9.57
N MET A 130 3.42 -9.67 -8.36
CA MET A 130 4.72 -10.25 -8.06
C MET A 130 4.54 -11.62 -7.43
N ILE A 131 5.20 -12.62 -8.01
CA ILE A 131 5.13 -14.00 -7.58
C ILE A 131 6.39 -14.34 -6.77
N PHE A 132 6.20 -14.84 -5.55
CA PHE A 132 7.24 -15.44 -4.73
C PHE A 132 7.16 -16.96 -4.89
N LEU A 133 7.92 -17.50 -5.84
CA LEU A 133 7.68 -18.85 -6.35
C LEU A 133 7.79 -19.93 -5.28
N ASP A 134 8.81 -19.86 -4.42
CA ASP A 134 9.08 -20.87 -3.39
C ASP A 134 7.97 -20.94 -2.33
N TYR A 135 7.11 -19.92 -2.27
CA TYR A 135 5.98 -19.82 -1.35
C TYR A 135 4.63 -19.94 -2.05
N ASN A 136 4.61 -20.05 -3.38
CA ASN A 136 3.38 -20.02 -4.19
C ASN A 136 2.47 -18.84 -3.78
N LEU A 137 3.07 -17.67 -3.56
CA LEU A 137 2.41 -16.45 -3.08
C LEU A 137 2.39 -15.40 -4.19
N SER A 138 1.25 -14.72 -4.38
CA SER A 138 1.20 -13.47 -5.15
C SER A 138 1.04 -12.25 -4.24
N VAL A 139 1.80 -11.20 -4.54
CA VAL A 139 1.63 -9.87 -3.96
C VAL A 139 1.28 -8.91 -5.09
N GLU A 140 0.01 -8.50 -5.11
CA GLU A 140 -0.65 -7.85 -6.24
C GLU A 140 -0.96 -6.38 -5.94
N TYR A 141 -0.90 -5.53 -6.97
CA TYR A 141 -1.37 -4.15 -6.90
C TYR A 141 -2.33 -3.84 -8.06
N TYR A 142 -3.51 -3.30 -7.74
CA TYR A 142 -4.48 -2.79 -8.68
C TYR A 142 -4.69 -1.29 -8.49
N ARG A 143 -4.53 -0.54 -9.58
CA ARG A 143 -4.75 0.91 -9.57
C ARG A 143 -6.25 1.22 -9.55
N ALA A 144 -6.74 1.64 -8.39
CA ALA A 144 -8.10 2.09 -8.17
C ALA A 144 -8.09 3.34 -7.27
N PRO A 145 -7.67 4.52 -7.77
CA PRO A 145 -7.33 5.64 -6.90
C PRO A 145 -8.46 6.16 -6.01
N MET A 146 -9.71 6.00 -6.47
CA MET A 146 -10.92 6.37 -5.73
C MET A 146 -11.70 5.14 -5.25
N LEU A 147 -11.19 3.92 -5.46
CA LEU A 147 -11.83 2.62 -5.20
C LEU A 147 -13.19 2.38 -5.89
N VAL A 148 -13.72 3.40 -6.56
CA VAL A 148 -14.99 3.39 -7.30
C VAL A 148 -14.75 3.72 -8.77
N MET A 149 -15.77 3.51 -9.59
CA MET A 149 -15.73 3.79 -11.01
C MET A 149 -15.60 5.29 -11.27
N VAL A 150 -14.67 5.65 -12.15
CA VAL A 150 -14.52 7.01 -12.66
C VAL A 150 -14.79 6.96 -14.15
N ASP A 151 -15.96 7.46 -14.54
CA ASP A 151 -16.37 7.59 -15.93
C ASP A 151 -15.76 8.87 -16.51
N ARG A 152 -14.94 8.76 -17.54
CA ARG A 152 -14.48 9.93 -18.31
C ARG A 152 -15.48 10.17 -19.43
N ILE A 153 -16.12 11.33 -19.40
CA ILE A 153 -17.05 11.75 -20.44
C ILE A 153 -16.22 12.47 -21.50
N LEU A 154 -16.15 11.89 -22.71
CA LEU A 154 -15.54 12.60 -23.83
C LEU A 154 -16.36 13.85 -24.11
N PRO A 155 -15.73 15.03 -24.32
CA PRO A 155 -16.47 16.23 -24.64
C PRO A 155 -17.24 15.99 -25.93
N VAL A 156 -18.57 15.90 -25.84
CA VAL A 156 -19.42 16.06 -27.03
C VAL A 156 -19.26 17.52 -27.44
N ALA A 157 -18.95 17.76 -28.70
CA ALA A 157 -18.87 19.11 -29.26
C ALA A 157 -20.19 19.84 -28.98
N SER A 158 -20.22 20.62 -27.91
CA SER A 158 -21.38 21.37 -27.46
C SER A 158 -21.01 22.84 -27.42
N ASN A 159 -22.03 23.64 -27.69
CA ASN A 159 -21.93 25.06 -28.00
C ASN A 159 -21.05 25.83 -27.01
N LYS A 160 -20.24 26.75 -27.54
CA LYS A 160 -19.37 27.66 -26.79
C LYS A 160 -20.16 28.27 -25.61
N GLY A 161 -19.82 27.88 -24.38
CA GLY A 161 -20.36 28.51 -23.16
C GLY A 161 -20.86 27.57 -22.06
N ALA A 162 -21.04 26.27 -22.29
CA ALA A 162 -21.44 25.32 -21.24
C ALA A 162 -20.22 24.83 -20.43
N SER A 163 -20.38 24.71 -19.10
CA SER A 163 -19.40 24.02 -18.24
C SER A 163 -19.24 22.57 -18.72
N ILE A 164 -18.05 22.23 -19.23
CA ILE A 164 -17.77 20.90 -19.79
C ILE A 164 -17.54 19.94 -18.62
N THR A 165 -18.53 19.11 -18.30
CA THR A 165 -18.36 17.96 -17.39
C THR A 165 -17.41 16.95 -18.04
N ARG A 166 -16.20 16.81 -17.49
CA ARG A 166 -15.15 15.91 -18.03
C ARG A 166 -15.29 14.45 -17.58
N GLY A 167 -16.15 14.19 -16.61
CA GLY A 167 -16.37 12.86 -16.06
C GLY A 167 -17.24 12.86 -14.82
N ALA A 168 -17.52 11.66 -14.31
CA ALA A 168 -18.27 11.41 -13.08
C ALA A 168 -17.57 10.35 -12.23
N ILE A 169 -17.56 10.55 -10.92
CA ILE A 169 -17.12 9.55 -9.94
C ILE A 169 -18.39 8.87 -9.44
N ARG A 170 -18.53 7.58 -9.68
CA ARG A 170 -19.72 6.79 -9.34
C ARG A 170 -19.51 6.05 -8.03
N LEU A 171 -19.94 6.65 -6.93
CA LEU A 171 -19.71 6.13 -5.57
C LEU A 171 -20.38 4.76 -5.30
N ASP A 172 -21.37 4.42 -6.09
CA ASP A 172 -22.17 3.19 -6.01
C ASP A 172 -21.62 2.04 -6.86
N VAL A 173 -20.56 2.25 -7.64
CA VAL A 173 -20.06 1.28 -8.62
C VAL A 173 -18.57 1.03 -8.43
N LEU A 174 -18.17 -0.24 -8.26
CA LEU A 174 -16.77 -0.62 -8.22
C LEU A 174 -16.12 -0.55 -9.63
N PRO A 175 -14.79 -0.32 -9.72
CA PRO A 175 -14.07 -0.39 -10.98
C PRO A 175 -14.28 -1.74 -11.67
N ARG A 176 -14.30 -1.76 -13.01
CA ARG A 176 -14.54 -2.99 -13.80
C ARG A 176 -13.58 -4.14 -13.46
N HIS A 177 -12.37 -3.82 -13.00
CA HIS A 177 -11.36 -4.81 -12.63
C HIS A 177 -11.41 -5.24 -11.16
N ALA A 178 -12.33 -4.70 -10.35
CA ALA A 178 -12.46 -5.04 -8.93
C ALA A 178 -12.84 -6.51 -8.69
N THR A 179 -13.46 -7.16 -9.68
CA THR A 179 -13.71 -8.61 -9.65
C THR A 179 -12.44 -9.44 -9.51
N ARG A 180 -11.27 -8.90 -9.90
CA ARG A 180 -9.97 -9.57 -9.76
C ARG A 180 -9.44 -9.57 -8.32
N TRP A 181 -9.97 -8.70 -7.46
CA TRP A 181 -9.62 -8.65 -6.03
C TRP A 181 -10.31 -9.78 -5.26
N ALA A 182 -11.37 -10.35 -5.82
CA ALA A 182 -12.09 -11.46 -5.20
C ALA A 182 -11.15 -12.67 -4.98
N GLY A 183 -11.34 -13.34 -3.85
CA GLY A 183 -10.50 -14.48 -3.45
C GLY A 183 -9.08 -14.09 -3.05
N ALA A 184 -8.84 -12.85 -2.65
CA ALA A 184 -7.62 -12.47 -1.93
C ALA A 184 -7.70 -12.97 -0.49
N ASP A 185 -6.63 -13.56 0.02
CA ASP A 185 -6.52 -13.95 1.44
C ASP A 185 -6.29 -12.71 2.32
N VAL A 186 -5.61 -11.71 1.78
CA VAL A 186 -5.46 -10.38 2.40
C VAL A 186 -5.77 -9.31 1.35
N LEU A 187 -6.73 -8.42 1.65
CA LEU A 187 -7.08 -7.28 0.81
C LEU A 187 -6.78 -5.98 1.56
N VAL A 188 -5.86 -5.18 1.02
CA VAL A 188 -5.49 -3.86 1.55
C VAL A 188 -6.06 -2.79 0.61
N LEU A 189 -6.98 -1.99 1.14
CA LEU A 189 -7.61 -0.89 0.43
C LEU A 189 -7.04 0.45 0.88
N ASN A 190 -6.77 1.34 -0.07
CA ASN A 190 -6.38 2.71 0.25
C ASN A 190 -7.03 3.71 -0.73
N THR A 191 -7.48 4.83 -0.21
CA THR A 191 -7.89 5.98 -1.02
C THR A 191 -7.83 7.25 -0.19
N GLY A 192 -7.34 8.34 -0.80
CA GLY A 192 -7.25 9.63 -0.12
C GLY A 192 -6.54 10.66 -0.98
N HIS A 193 -5.41 10.28 -1.58
CA HIS A 193 -4.53 11.20 -2.30
C HIS A 193 -5.13 11.75 -3.61
N TRP A 194 -6.23 11.17 -4.08
CA TRP A 194 -6.97 11.59 -5.28
C TRP A 194 -8.24 12.40 -4.99
N TRP A 195 -8.64 12.52 -3.73
CA TRP A 195 -9.80 13.30 -3.31
C TRP A 195 -9.41 14.77 -3.08
N ASN A 196 -9.01 15.45 -4.15
CA ASN A 196 -8.76 16.89 -4.14
C ASN A 196 -9.22 17.52 -5.46
N GLU A 197 -9.51 18.82 -5.42
CA GLU A 197 -10.08 19.58 -6.56
C GLU A 197 -9.28 19.37 -7.86
N HIS A 198 -7.95 19.36 -7.78
CA HIS A 198 -7.11 19.18 -8.95
C HIS A 198 -7.30 17.81 -9.62
N LYS A 199 -7.47 16.74 -8.84
CA LYS A 199 -7.60 15.36 -9.35
C LYS A 199 -9.03 14.86 -9.50
N THR A 200 -10.02 15.60 -9.00
CA THR A 200 -11.44 15.30 -9.20
C THR A 200 -12.03 16.13 -10.33
N ILE A 201 -11.62 17.40 -10.48
CA ILE A 201 -12.24 18.36 -11.41
C ILE A 201 -11.34 18.66 -12.62
N LYS A 202 -10.01 18.70 -12.44
CA LYS A 202 -9.06 19.18 -13.47
C LYS A 202 -8.34 18.06 -14.25
N SER A 203 -8.48 16.79 -13.85
CA SER A 203 -7.74 15.62 -14.42
C SER A 203 -8.43 14.85 -15.53
#